data_AF-A0A9W4S9Z9-F1
#
_entry.id   AF-A0A9W4S9Z9-F1
#
_cell.length_a   1.000
_cell.length_b   1.000
_cell.length_c   1.000
_cell.angle_alpha   90.00
_cell.angle_beta   90.00
_cell.angle_gamma   90.00
#
_symmetry.space_group_name_H-M   'P 1'
#
loop_
_entity.id
_entity.type
_entity.pdbx_description
1 polymer ?
#
loop_
_entity_poly.entity_id
_entity_poly.type
_entity_poly.pdbx_seq_one_letter_code
_entity_poly.pdbx_strand_id
1 'polypeptide(L)'
;MDSEIDLASNLIGKYLLAGWVMTNTVCPIQNCNVPLLRSKDNTVWFCVLCDKEPGKSKSQTMQSSPVTMVDEINNEAPSQYDEIQLQQFRRDQSQRASQLIAQYLLQGWALIEQICLNDTCYGVPLIRSRDKKKYCVICQNYYVHESELGLMKHNIISSTGSVEVEKKKDQDK
;
A
#
# COMPACT_ATOMS: atom_id res chain seq x y z
N MET A 1 1.88 -11.43 38.77
CA MET A 1 1.40 -10.92 37.46
C MET A 1 2.55 -10.39 36.62
N ASP A 2 3.55 -9.73 37.22
CA ASP A 2 4.70 -9.17 36.47
C ASP A 2 5.56 -10.21 35.75
N SER A 3 5.70 -11.41 36.31
CA SER A 3 6.53 -12.49 35.74
C SER A 3 6.03 -13.02 34.38
N GLU A 4 4.72 -13.00 34.12
CA GLU A 4 4.15 -13.49 32.86
C GLU A 4 4.37 -12.49 31.71
N ILE A 5 4.36 -11.20 32.02
CA ILE A 5 4.64 -10.12 31.06
C ILE A 5 6.12 -10.13 30.67
N ASP A 6 7.02 -10.33 31.63
CA ASP A 6 8.45 -10.46 31.37
C ASP A 6 8.76 -11.71 30.54
N LEU A 7 8.08 -12.83 30.82
CA LEU A 7 8.22 -14.05 30.02
C LEU A 7 7.75 -13.82 28.58
N ALA A 8 6.59 -13.18 28.38
CA ALA A 8 6.08 -12.84 27.06
C ALA A 8 7.07 -11.96 26.29
N SER A 9 7.58 -10.91 26.92
CA SER A 9 8.54 -9.96 26.32
C SER A 9 9.82 -10.66 25.87
N ASN A 10 10.36 -11.55 26.70
CA ASN A 10 11.56 -12.33 26.38
C ASN A 10 11.33 -13.30 25.21
N LEU A 11 10.20 -14.01 25.20
CA LEU A 11 9.85 -14.93 24.11
C LEU A 11 9.60 -14.18 22.80
N ILE A 12 8.86 -13.08 22.84
CA ILE A 12 8.66 -12.20 21.68
C ILE A 12 10.02 -11.76 21.14
N GLY A 13 10.92 -11.27 21.99
CA GLY A 13 12.27 -10.85 21.61
C GLY A 13 13.05 -11.97 20.90
N LYS A 14 13.02 -13.19 21.44
CA LYS A 14 13.64 -14.38 20.84
C LYS A 14 13.13 -14.63 19.41
N TYR A 15 11.82 -14.58 19.20
CA TYR A 15 11.22 -14.85 17.89
C TYR A 15 11.44 -13.70 16.89
N LEU A 16 11.40 -12.44 17.33
CA LEU A 16 11.73 -11.29 16.47
C LEU A 16 13.18 -11.36 15.97
N LEU A 17 14.13 -11.72 16.83
CA LEU A 17 15.52 -11.93 16.46
C LEU A 17 15.70 -13.12 15.51
N ALA A 18 14.83 -14.13 15.62
CA ALA A 18 14.76 -15.25 14.68
C ALA A 18 14.06 -14.89 13.35
N GLY A 19 13.64 -13.64 13.15
CA GLY A 19 13.03 -13.15 11.92
C GLY A 19 11.52 -13.34 11.81
N TRP A 20 10.85 -13.63 12.93
CA TRP A 20 9.38 -13.60 13.02
C TRP A 20 8.90 -12.15 13.11
N VAL A 21 7.64 -11.92 12.76
CA VAL A 21 7.08 -10.57 12.71
C VAL A 21 5.91 -10.46 13.67
N MET A 22 5.99 -9.53 14.61
CA MET A 22 4.86 -9.15 15.47
C MET A 22 3.74 -8.55 14.60
N THR A 23 2.49 -8.89 14.90
CA THR A 23 1.32 -8.37 14.21
C THR A 23 0.62 -7.31 15.07
N ASN A 24 -0.32 -6.60 14.47
CA ASN A 24 -1.22 -5.68 15.17
C ASN A 24 -2.48 -6.39 15.71
N THR A 25 -2.49 -7.71 15.74
CA THR A 25 -3.60 -8.53 16.24
C THR A 25 -3.18 -9.16 17.57
N VAL A 26 -4.06 -9.09 18.57
CA VAL A 26 -3.83 -9.70 19.88
C VAL A 26 -4.33 -11.15 19.89
N CYS A 27 -3.84 -11.94 20.84
CA CYS A 27 -4.31 -13.30 21.06
C CYS A 27 -5.84 -13.32 21.33
N PRO A 28 -6.60 -14.24 20.70
CA PRO A 28 -8.05 -14.33 20.91
C PRO A 28 -8.45 -15.00 22.23
N ILE A 29 -7.49 -15.59 22.97
CA ILE A 29 -7.77 -16.24 24.26
C ILE A 29 -8.12 -15.18 25.30
N GLN A 30 -9.20 -15.42 26.06
CA GLN A 30 -9.64 -14.51 27.11
C GLN A 30 -8.51 -14.23 28.10
N ASN A 31 -8.40 -12.97 28.50
CA ASN A 31 -7.36 -12.46 29.42
C ASN A 31 -5.91 -12.56 28.88
N CYS A 32 -5.70 -12.82 27.59
CA CYS A 32 -4.39 -12.75 26.97
C CYS A 32 -4.26 -11.51 26.07
N ASN A 33 -3.45 -10.53 26.49
CA ASN A 33 -3.20 -9.30 25.73
C ASN A 33 -1.89 -9.35 24.92
N VAL A 34 -1.37 -10.55 24.67
CA VAL A 34 -0.09 -10.74 23.97
C VAL A 34 -0.32 -10.64 22.46
N PRO A 35 0.47 -9.84 21.72
CA PRO A 35 0.36 -9.76 20.28
C PRO A 35 0.74 -11.09 19.62
N LEU A 36 0.06 -11.43 18.52
CA LEU A 36 0.40 -12.60 17.72
C LEU A 36 1.72 -12.35 16.96
N LEU A 37 2.49 -13.40 16.80
CA LEU A 37 3.64 -13.42 15.90
C LEU A 37 3.30 -14.28 14.70
N ARG A 38 3.80 -13.86 13.53
CA ARG A 38 3.68 -14.65 12.31
C ARG A 38 5.04 -14.94 11.69
N SER A 39 5.10 -16.02 10.92
CA SER A 39 6.27 -16.38 10.13
C SER A 39 6.49 -15.39 8.98
N LYS A 40 7.72 -15.33 8.45
CA LYS A 40 8.10 -14.42 7.36
C LYS A 40 7.27 -14.63 6.09
N ASP A 41 6.88 -15.87 5.83
CA ASP A 41 6.02 -16.32 4.73
C ASP A 41 4.52 -16.25 5.04
N ASN A 42 4.15 -15.73 6.23
CA ASN A 42 2.76 -15.53 6.67
C ASN A 42 1.92 -16.83 6.80
N THR A 43 2.57 -17.99 6.87
CA THR A 43 1.90 -19.31 6.93
C THR A 43 1.56 -19.74 8.35
N VAL A 44 2.31 -19.28 9.35
CA VAL A 44 2.12 -19.65 10.76
C VAL A 44 1.86 -18.39 11.57
N TRP A 45 0.82 -18.42 12.39
CA TRP A 45 0.44 -17.36 13.33
C TRP A 45 0.28 -18.00 14.71
N PHE A 46 0.89 -17.42 15.72
CA PHE A 46 0.79 -17.97 17.07
C PHE A 46 1.07 -16.92 18.16
N CYS A 47 0.51 -17.16 19.34
CA CYS A 47 0.80 -16.47 20.58
C CYS A 47 1.90 -17.20 21.34
N VAL A 48 2.92 -16.48 21.80
CA VAL A 48 4.07 -17.07 22.50
C VAL A 48 3.73 -17.70 23.87
N LEU A 49 2.61 -17.31 24.48
CA LEU A 49 2.16 -17.85 25.77
C LEU A 49 1.11 -18.95 25.62
N CYS A 50 0.21 -18.79 24.65
CA CYS A 50 -0.97 -19.64 24.53
C CYS A 50 -0.78 -20.82 23.56
N ASP A 51 0.02 -20.65 22.52
CA ASP A 51 0.21 -21.65 21.48
C ASP A 51 1.50 -22.42 21.69
N LYS A 52 1.54 -23.65 21.17
CA LYS A 52 2.74 -24.50 21.20
C LYS A 52 3.76 -23.98 20.18
N GLU A 53 5.06 -24.03 20.52
CA GLU A 53 6.13 -23.52 19.65
C GLU A 53 6.01 -24.08 18.22
N PRO A 54 5.96 -23.22 17.20
CA PRO A 54 5.87 -23.66 15.82
C PRO A 54 7.18 -24.34 15.40
N GLY A 55 7.07 -25.56 14.85
CA GLY A 55 8.22 -26.33 14.32
C GLY A 55 8.70 -27.50 15.19
N LYS A 56 8.14 -27.72 16.38
CA LYS A 56 8.38 -28.95 17.17
C LYS A 56 7.09 -29.74 17.35
N SER A 57 6.99 -30.84 16.61
CA SER A 57 6.00 -31.95 16.69
C SER A 57 4.87 -31.94 15.65
N LYS A 58 5.02 -32.87 14.69
CA LYS A 58 4.02 -33.72 13.98
C LYS A 58 2.56 -33.24 13.87
N SER A 59 2.12 -33.17 12.62
CA SER A 59 0.74 -33.14 12.09
C SER A 59 -0.40 -33.23 13.11
N GLN A 60 -1.24 -32.19 13.13
CA GLN A 60 -2.68 -32.34 13.26
C GLN A 60 -3.37 -31.18 12.52
N THR A 61 -3.81 -31.49 11.31
CA THR A 61 -4.97 -30.87 10.64
C THR A 61 -6.13 -30.81 11.63
N MET A 62 -6.82 -29.67 11.76
CA MET A 62 -8.28 -29.57 11.92
C MET A 62 -8.63 -28.06 11.91
N GLN A 63 -9.34 -27.60 10.87
CA GLN A 63 -10.79 -27.32 10.89
C GLN A 63 -11.10 -25.86 11.21
N SER A 64 -11.31 -25.10 10.14
CA SER A 64 -12.09 -23.88 10.14
C SER A 64 -13.57 -24.22 10.37
N SER A 65 -14.09 -23.89 11.55
CA SER A 65 -15.53 -23.73 11.77
C SER A 65 -15.85 -22.24 11.84
N PRO A 66 -16.68 -21.69 10.95
CA PRO A 66 -17.24 -20.36 11.16
C PRO A 66 -18.40 -20.48 12.15
N VAL A 67 -18.26 -19.87 13.33
CA VAL A 67 -19.39 -19.60 14.23
C VAL A 67 -19.86 -18.19 13.91
N THR A 68 -21.00 -18.08 13.24
CA THR A 68 -21.71 -16.81 13.01
C THR A 68 -23.03 -16.87 13.74
N MET A 69 -23.17 -16.11 14.82
CA MET A 69 -24.40 -15.60 15.48
C MET A 69 -23.89 -14.62 16.53
N VAL A 70 -24.38 -13.41 16.82
CA VAL A 70 -25.44 -12.46 16.43
C VAL A 70 -25.03 -11.15 17.18
N ASP A 71 -25.49 -9.92 16.98
CA ASP A 71 -26.85 -9.36 16.92
C ASP A 71 -26.79 -7.89 16.43
N GLU A 72 -27.91 -7.45 15.90
CA GLU A 72 -28.24 -6.12 15.43
C GLU A 72 -28.32 -5.07 16.56
N ILE A 73 -27.67 -3.91 16.39
CA ILE A 73 -28.20 -2.62 16.88
C ILE A 73 -27.95 -1.55 15.81
N ASN A 74 -29.04 -1.02 15.28
CA ASN A 74 -29.09 0.12 14.37
C ASN A 74 -28.48 1.37 14.99
N ASN A 75 -27.45 1.91 14.34
CA ASN A 75 -27.17 3.34 14.26
C ASN A 75 -26.57 3.60 12.88
N GLU A 76 -27.09 4.59 12.17
CA GLU A 76 -26.57 5.07 10.88
C GLU A 76 -25.17 5.68 11.07
N ALA A 77 -24.19 4.79 11.19
CA ALA A 77 -22.77 5.07 11.13
C ALA A 77 -22.22 4.33 9.88
N PRO A 78 -21.19 4.86 9.19
CA PRO A 78 -20.59 4.18 8.05
C PRO A 78 -20.27 2.74 8.45
N SER A 79 -20.75 1.77 7.67
CA SER A 79 -20.75 0.38 8.09
C SER A 79 -19.32 -0.04 8.44
N GLN A 80 -19.12 -0.67 9.60
CA GLN A 80 -17.81 -1.15 10.06
C GLN A 80 -17.10 -2.03 9.01
N TYR A 81 -17.87 -2.59 8.09
CA TYR A 81 -17.42 -3.36 6.94
C TYR A 81 -16.68 -2.51 5.88
N ASP A 82 -17.12 -1.29 5.62
CA ASP A 82 -16.51 -0.38 4.65
C ASP A 82 -15.12 0.10 5.10
N GLU A 83 -14.97 0.33 6.40
CA GLU A 83 -13.69 0.75 6.98
C GLU A 83 -12.62 -0.35 6.90
N ILE A 84 -13.02 -1.60 7.16
CA ILE A 84 -12.12 -2.77 7.04
C ILE A 84 -11.67 -2.95 5.58
N GLN A 85 -12.60 -2.85 4.61
CA GLN A 85 -12.27 -2.96 3.20
C GLN A 85 -11.34 -1.84 2.72
N LEU A 86 -11.58 -0.60 3.15
CA LEU A 86 -10.71 0.53 2.81
C LEU A 86 -9.29 0.35 3.36
N GLN A 87 -9.16 -0.16 4.59
CA GLN A 87 -7.86 -0.47 5.18
C GLN A 87 -7.13 -1.59 4.42
N GLN A 88 -7.84 -2.65 4.00
CA GLN A 88 -7.26 -3.70 3.17
C GLN A 88 -6.78 -3.14 1.83
N PHE A 89 -7.62 -2.35 1.15
CA PHE A 89 -7.26 -1.71 -0.11
C PHE A 89 -5.99 -0.84 0.01
N ARG A 90 -5.88 -0.04 1.09
CA ARG A 90 -4.69 0.78 1.37
C ARG A 90 -3.42 -0.08 1.54
N ARG A 91 -3.53 -1.20 2.25
CA ARG A 91 -2.41 -2.14 2.45
C ARG A 91 -1.97 -2.77 1.13
N ASP A 92 -2.91 -3.28 0.35
CA ASP A 92 -2.62 -3.94 -0.93
C ASP A 92 -2.00 -2.96 -1.93
N GLN A 93 -2.52 -1.74 -2.00
CA GLN A 93 -1.96 -0.67 -2.82
C GLN A 93 -0.54 -0.32 -2.36
N SER A 94 -0.30 -0.21 -1.04
CA SER A 94 1.04 0.08 -0.51
C SER A 94 2.04 -1.03 -0.83
N GLN A 95 1.63 -2.30 -0.78
CA GLN A 95 2.47 -3.43 -1.16
C GLN A 95 2.84 -3.37 -2.64
N ARG A 96 1.85 -3.16 -3.51
CA ARG A 96 2.07 -3.01 -4.96
C ARG A 96 2.96 -1.81 -5.27
N ALA A 97 2.74 -0.67 -4.62
CA ALA A 97 3.55 0.53 -4.78
C ALA A 97 5.02 0.24 -4.41
N SER A 98 5.26 -0.42 -3.29
CA SER A 98 6.61 -0.74 -2.81
C SER A 98 7.36 -1.64 -3.78
N GLN A 99 6.70 -2.65 -4.36
CA GLN A 99 7.29 -3.53 -5.36
C GLN A 99 7.69 -2.77 -6.63
N LEU A 100 6.79 -1.93 -7.15
CA LEU A 100 7.05 -1.14 -8.36
C LEU A 100 8.13 -0.09 -8.11
N ILE A 101 8.08 0.63 -6.99
CA ILE A 101 9.11 1.59 -6.59
C ILE A 101 10.47 0.89 -6.56
N ALA A 102 10.59 -0.29 -5.94
CA ALA A 102 11.84 -1.04 -5.91
C ALA A 102 12.39 -1.33 -7.32
N GLN A 103 11.53 -1.72 -8.26
CA GLN A 103 11.95 -1.94 -9.67
C GLN A 103 12.50 -0.67 -10.31
N TYR A 104 11.84 0.48 -10.12
CA TYR A 104 12.31 1.76 -10.65
C TYR A 104 13.60 2.24 -9.99
N LEU A 105 13.77 2.02 -8.68
CA LEU A 105 15.02 2.33 -7.97
C LEU A 105 16.19 1.53 -8.55
N LEU A 106 16.00 0.25 -8.86
CA LEU A 106 17.01 -0.58 -9.53
C LEU A 106 17.33 -0.09 -10.95
N GLN A 107 16.39 0.57 -11.63
CA GLN A 107 16.61 1.24 -12.92
C GLN A 107 17.31 2.60 -12.77
N GLY A 108 17.62 3.04 -11.55
CA GLY A 108 18.29 4.30 -11.26
C GLY A 108 17.36 5.50 -11.21
N TRP A 109 16.08 5.30 -10.90
CA TRP A 109 15.17 6.37 -10.47
C TRP A 109 15.42 6.71 -9.00
N ALA A 110 14.91 7.86 -8.55
CA ALA A 110 15.02 8.29 -7.16
C ALA A 110 13.64 8.41 -6.50
N LEU A 111 13.50 7.92 -5.27
CA LEU A 111 12.34 8.21 -4.42
C LEU A 111 12.40 9.67 -3.94
N ILE A 112 11.28 10.39 -3.91
CA ILE A 112 11.22 11.78 -3.44
C ILE A 112 10.19 11.93 -2.30
N GLU A 113 10.31 13.00 -1.53
CA GLU A 113 9.49 13.28 -0.33
C GLU A 113 8.01 13.60 -0.65
N GLN A 114 7.68 13.85 -1.91
CA GLN A 114 6.33 14.20 -2.31
C GLN A 114 5.44 12.98 -2.50
N ILE A 115 4.15 13.11 -2.19
CA ILE A 115 3.14 12.07 -2.39
C ILE A 115 2.26 12.36 -3.61
N CYS A 116 1.63 11.30 -4.13
CA CYS A 116 0.64 11.39 -5.19
C CYS A 116 -0.58 12.22 -4.74
N LEU A 117 -1.06 13.11 -5.62
CA LEU A 117 -2.23 13.96 -5.36
C LEU A 117 -3.57 13.35 -5.81
N ASN A 118 -3.53 12.17 -6.43
CA ASN A 118 -4.77 11.49 -6.80
C ASN A 118 -5.42 10.91 -5.53
N ASP A 119 -6.67 11.25 -5.26
CA ASP A 119 -7.42 10.81 -4.06
C ASP A 119 -7.55 9.28 -3.96
N THR A 120 -7.45 8.57 -5.08
CA THR A 120 -7.46 7.09 -5.11
C THR A 120 -6.09 6.48 -4.76
N CYS A 121 -5.04 7.29 -4.70
CA CYS A 121 -3.67 6.88 -4.36
C CYS A 121 -3.34 7.23 -2.91
N TYR A 122 -3.51 6.29 -1.99
CA TYR A 122 -3.34 6.53 -0.56
C TYR A 122 -1.88 6.49 -0.14
N GLY A 123 -1.29 7.66 0.11
CA GLY A 123 0.06 7.79 0.70
C GLY A 123 1.18 7.25 -0.19
N VAL A 124 0.99 7.22 -1.51
CA VAL A 124 1.98 6.71 -2.46
C VAL A 124 3.06 7.78 -2.70
N PRO A 125 4.33 7.54 -2.34
CA PRO A 125 5.40 8.46 -2.65
C PRO A 125 5.65 8.53 -4.17
N LEU A 126 6.00 9.71 -4.66
CA LEU A 126 6.42 9.92 -6.04
C LEU A 126 7.87 9.46 -6.22
N ILE A 127 8.18 9.03 -7.43
CA ILE A 127 9.55 8.78 -7.89
C ILE A 127 9.93 9.80 -8.96
N ARG A 128 11.23 10.04 -9.13
CA ARG A 128 11.77 11.00 -10.07
C ARG A 128 12.70 10.30 -11.06
N SER A 129 12.48 10.57 -12.36
CA SER A 129 13.35 10.09 -13.43
C SER A 129 14.67 10.89 -13.48
N ARG A 130 15.61 10.44 -14.32
CA ARG A 130 16.85 11.18 -14.61
C ARG A 130 16.57 12.55 -15.25
N ASP A 131 15.49 12.64 -16.01
CA ASP A 131 15.00 13.90 -16.63
C ASP A 131 14.21 14.77 -15.64
N LYS A 132 14.31 14.49 -14.34
CA LYS A 132 13.66 15.21 -13.24
C LYS A 132 12.12 15.18 -13.23
N LYS A 133 11.50 14.38 -14.10
CA LYS A 133 10.04 14.21 -14.13
C LYS A 133 9.59 13.39 -12.91
N LYS A 134 8.56 13.87 -12.21
CA LYS A 134 7.97 13.18 -11.06
C LYS A 134 6.84 12.27 -11.54
N TYR A 135 6.74 11.08 -10.99
CA TYR A 135 5.84 10.03 -11.48
C TYR A 135 5.28 9.20 -10.31
N CYS A 136 4.00 8.86 -10.38
CA CYS A 136 3.36 7.92 -9.46
C CYS A 136 3.27 6.53 -10.09
N VAL A 137 3.80 5.51 -9.41
CA VAL A 137 3.80 4.13 -9.92
C VAL A 137 2.42 3.45 -9.89
N ILE A 138 1.46 3.98 -9.13
CA ILE A 138 0.12 3.39 -8.99
C ILE A 138 -0.83 3.94 -10.06
N CYS A 139 -1.05 5.26 -10.08
CA CYS A 139 -1.94 5.89 -11.07
C CYS A 139 -1.26 6.22 -12.40
N GLN A 140 0.07 6.05 -12.48
CA GLN A 140 0.85 6.27 -13.70
C GLN A 140 0.83 7.72 -14.21
N ASN A 141 0.52 8.68 -13.33
CA ASN A 141 0.51 10.10 -13.67
C ASN A 141 1.88 10.75 -13.44
N TYR A 142 2.21 11.69 -14.33
CA TYR A 142 3.37 12.57 -14.18
C TYR A 142 2.97 13.89 -13.53
N TYR A 143 3.85 14.41 -12.68
CA TYR A 143 3.67 15.69 -11.99
C TYR A 143 4.81 16.64 -12.37
N VAL A 144 4.45 17.88 -12.67
CA VAL A 144 5.38 18.98 -12.96
C VAL A 144 5.16 20.09 -11.94
N HIS A 145 6.21 20.78 -11.53
CA HIS A 145 6.09 21.94 -10.65
C HIS A 145 6.00 23.23 -11.48
N GLU A 146 5.28 24.23 -11.00
CA GLU A 146 5.06 25.50 -11.70
C GLU A 146 6.37 26.22 -12.06
N SER A 147 7.37 26.15 -11.17
CA SER A 147 8.71 26.69 -11.41
C SER A 147 9.47 26.02 -12.57
N GLU A 148 9.06 24.82 -12.98
CA GLU A 148 9.66 24.04 -14.07
C GLU A 148 8.97 24.35 -15.43
N LEU A 149 7.74 24.89 -15.40
CA LEU A 149 6.99 25.31 -16.58
C LEU A 149 7.64 26.52 -17.26
N GLY A 150 8.28 27.42 -16.50
CA GLY A 150 8.94 28.62 -17.03
C GLY A 150 10.24 28.36 -17.81
N LEU A 151 10.86 27.18 -17.65
CA LEU A 151 12.08 26.80 -18.35
C LEU A 151 11.81 26.05 -19.66
N MET A 152 10.61 25.48 -19.81
CA MET A 152 10.20 24.87 -21.06
C MET A 152 9.64 25.96 -21.97
N LYS A 153 10.49 26.47 -22.86
CA LYS A 153 10.09 27.30 -24.00
C LYS A 153 9.11 26.51 -24.88
N HIS A 154 7.82 26.54 -24.54
CA HIS A 154 6.78 26.04 -25.41
C HIS A 154 6.34 27.15 -26.35
N ASN A 155 6.52 26.94 -27.67
CA ASN A 155 5.79 27.67 -28.69
C ASN A 155 4.34 27.20 -28.60
N ILE A 156 3.45 28.08 -28.13
CA ILE A 156 2.01 27.86 -28.19
C ILE A 156 1.63 27.91 -29.67
N ILE A 157 1.42 26.76 -30.30
CA ILE A 157 0.73 26.70 -31.59
C ILE A 157 -0.75 26.89 -31.28
N SER A 158 -1.19 28.14 -31.33
CA SER A 158 -2.61 28.48 -31.36
C SER A 158 -3.20 27.94 -32.67
N SER A 159 -3.95 26.85 -32.60
CA SER A 159 -4.76 26.38 -33.71
C SER A 159 -5.99 27.28 -33.87
N THR A 160 -5.80 28.46 -34.45
CA THR A 160 -6.90 29.18 -35.11
C THR A 160 -6.97 28.69 -36.54
N GLY A 161 -7.85 27.73 -36.79
CA GLY A 161 -8.19 27.30 -38.14
C GLY A 161 -8.94 28.41 -38.86
N SER A 162 -8.24 29.11 -39.75
CA SER A 162 -8.84 29.91 -40.82
C SER A 162 -8.59 29.18 -42.14
N VAL A 163 -9.65 28.58 -42.68
CA VAL A 163 -9.67 28.00 -44.02
C VAL A 163 -9.68 29.16 -45.02
N GLU A 164 -8.53 29.43 -45.66
CA GLU A 164 -8.48 30.24 -46.88
C GLU A 164 -8.68 29.31 -48.09
N VAL A 165 -9.82 29.49 -48.77
CA VAL A 165 -10.13 28.84 -50.05
C VAL A 165 -9.42 29.62 -51.16
N GLU A 166 -8.38 29.01 -51.73
CA GLU A 166 -7.64 29.52 -52.88
C GLU A 166 -8.50 29.43 -54.15
N LYS A 167 -8.91 30.58 -54.70
CA LYS A 167 -9.58 30.69 -56.00
C LYS A 167 -8.54 30.59 -57.12
N LYS A 168 -8.53 29.47 -57.85
CA LYS A 168 -7.88 29.38 -59.17
C LYS A 168 -8.54 30.37 -60.14
N LYS A 169 -7.72 31.23 -60.75
CA LYS A 169 -8.07 32.02 -61.94
C LYS A 169 -7.14 31.58 -63.06
N ASP A 170 -7.61 30.64 -63.88
CA ASP A 170 -6.93 30.27 -65.12
C ASP A 170 -7.00 31.43 -66.12
N GLN A 171 -5.87 31.66 -66.78
CA GLN A 171 -5.63 32.71 -67.77
C GLN A 171 -6.28 32.34 -69.11
N ASP A 172 -7.08 33.26 -69.63
CA ASP A 172 -7.48 33.30 -71.04
C ASP A 172 -6.39 33.97 -71.88
N LYS A 173 -5.96 33.24 -72.92
CA LYS A 173 -5.69 33.68 -74.30
C LYS A 173 -4.64 34.75 -74.61
#